data_AF-A0A7S0WT66-F1
#
_entry.id   AF-A0A7S0WT66-F1
#
_cell.length_a   1.000
_cell.length_b   1.000
_cell.length_c   1.000
_cell.angle_alpha   90.00
_cell.angle_beta   90.00
_cell.angle_gamma   90.00
#
_symmetry.space_group_name_H-M   'P 1'
#
loop_
_entity.id
_entity.type
_entity.pdbx_description
1 polymer ?
#
loop_
_entity_poly.entity_id
_entity_poly.type
_entity_poly.pdbx_seq_one_letter_code
_entity_poly.pdbx_strand_id
1 'polypeptide(L)'
;GELRKRIDAQDRELDRRAEKLRKLEAQHKRVLCGGGAAVRASRDGTTRATDRDADLEGAGLAEGEALFEVTLAGASLEGAALGEEDPSTFLTLDFFEHDTQATPVVTGLAPSYDMTIQYVVKVDAFFLDYMCTQALRIE
;
A
#
# COMPACT_ATOMS: atom_id res chain seq x y z
N GLY A 1 -11.75 50.35 26.66
CA GLY A 1 -12.58 50.61 25.47
C GLY A 1 -13.29 49.34 25.05
N GLU A 2 -14.51 49.46 24.53
CA GLU A 2 -15.34 48.31 24.11
C GLU A 2 -14.67 47.39 23.09
N LEU A 3 -13.78 47.94 22.24
CA LEU A 3 -12.96 47.18 21.29
C LEU A 3 -12.08 46.12 21.98
N ARG A 4 -11.47 46.47 23.11
CA ARG A 4 -10.63 45.54 23.89
C ARG A 4 -11.46 44.41 24.49
N LYS A 5 -12.68 44.72 24.95
CA LYS A 5 -13.64 43.69 25.43
C LYS A 5 -14.07 42.74 24.31
N ARG A 6 -14.20 43.21 23.07
CA ARG A 6 -14.54 42.37 21.91
C ARG A 6 -13.38 41.45 21.50
N ILE A 7 -12.15 41.94 21.52
CA ILE A 7 -10.94 41.13 21.27
C ILE A 7 -10.84 40.03 22.34
N ASP A 8 -10.93 40.41 23.62
CA ASP A 8 -10.88 39.43 24.73
C ASP A 8 -11.98 38.37 24.63
N ALA A 9 -13.15 38.69 24.07
CA ALA A 9 -14.23 37.74 23.85
C ALA A 9 -13.97 36.78 22.69
N GLN A 10 -13.35 37.28 21.60
CA GLN A 10 -12.97 36.47 20.45
C GLN A 10 -11.82 35.51 20.80
N ASP A 11 -10.82 35.96 21.55
CA ASP A 11 -9.70 35.12 21.99
C ASP A 11 -10.19 33.94 22.83
N ARG A 12 -11.10 34.18 23.78
CA ARG A 12 -11.73 33.11 24.58
C ARG A 12 -12.53 32.12 23.75
N GLU A 13 -13.12 32.56 22.64
CA GLU A 13 -13.84 31.67 21.74
C GLU A 13 -12.88 30.83 20.91
N LEU A 14 -11.75 31.39 20.47
CA LEU A 14 -10.69 30.65 19.80
C LEU A 14 -10.07 29.60 20.72
N ASP A 15 -9.79 29.94 21.97
CA ASP A 15 -9.25 29.01 22.96
C ASP A 15 -10.20 27.81 23.17
N ARG A 16 -11.52 28.06 23.32
CA ARG A 16 -12.52 26.99 23.45
C ARG A 16 -12.57 26.08 22.22
N ARG A 17 -12.40 26.64 21.02
CA ARG A 17 -12.37 25.85 19.78
C ARG A 17 -11.09 25.04 19.67
N ALA A 18 -9.95 25.62 20.01
CA ALA A 18 -8.65 24.94 20.00
C ALA A 18 -8.61 23.77 21.00
N GLU A 19 -9.19 23.93 22.19
CA GLU A 19 -9.31 22.85 23.18
C GLU A 19 -10.22 21.72 22.68
N LYS A 20 -11.34 22.05 22.03
CA LYS A 20 -12.23 21.04 21.42
C LYS A 20 -11.54 20.28 20.29
N LEU A 21 -10.80 20.98 19.42
CA LEU A 21 -10.00 20.38 18.35
C LEU A 21 -8.97 19.41 18.92
N ARG A 22 -8.16 19.84 19.89
CA ARG A 22 -7.17 18.97 20.56
C ARG A 22 -7.81 17.75 21.21
N LYS A 23 -8.99 17.91 21.82
CA LYS A 23 -9.71 16.79 22.45
C LYS A 23 -10.23 15.79 21.40
N LEU A 24 -10.75 16.28 20.28
CA LEU A 24 -11.20 15.43 19.17
C LEU A 24 -10.03 14.72 18.49
N GLU A 25 -8.93 15.41 18.23
CA GLU A 25 -7.68 14.83 17.69
C GLU A 25 -7.14 13.75 18.62
N ALA A 26 -7.13 13.99 19.93
CA ALA A 26 -6.71 13.00 20.91
C ALA A 26 -7.66 11.79 21.00
N GLN A 27 -8.97 12.00 20.79
CA GLN A 27 -9.95 10.92 20.73
C GLN A 27 -9.75 10.06 19.48
N HIS A 28 -9.57 10.68 18.31
CA HIS A 28 -9.23 9.98 17.07
C HIS A 28 -7.91 9.21 17.20
N LYS A 29 -6.86 9.84 17.74
CA LYS A 29 -5.57 9.16 17.95
C LYS A 29 -5.67 7.98 18.91
N ARG A 30 -6.54 8.03 19.93
CA ARG A 30 -6.73 6.91 20.87
C ARG A 30 -7.48 5.74 20.25
N VAL A 31 -8.38 6.00 19.30
CA VAL A 31 -9.05 4.96 18.49
C VAL A 31 -8.07 4.32 17.51
N LEU A 32 -7.19 5.13 16.90
CA LEU A 32 -6.22 4.70 15.89
C LEU A 32 -4.95 4.03 16.47
N CYS A 33 -4.58 4.32 17.72
CA CYS A 33 -3.38 3.77 18.38
C CYS A 33 -3.68 2.58 19.30
N GLY A 34 -4.78 1.86 19.09
CA GLY A 34 -5.00 0.54 19.66
C GLY A 34 -4.22 -0.53 18.90
N GLY A 35 -2.91 -0.61 19.12
CA GLY A 35 -2.07 -1.74 18.67
C GLY A 35 -1.09 -1.38 17.57
N GLY A 36 0.11 -0.92 17.96
CA GLY A 36 1.26 -0.98 17.07
C GLY A 36 1.77 -2.42 17.00
N ALA A 37 1.91 -2.97 15.80
CA ALA A 37 2.96 -3.91 15.42
C ALA A 37 2.75 -4.39 13.98
N ALA A 38 3.86 -4.41 13.25
CA ALA A 38 4.12 -5.13 12.02
C ALA A 38 3.49 -4.54 10.75
N VAL A 39 4.35 -3.88 9.98
CA VAL A 39 4.54 -4.18 8.55
C VAL A 39 4.18 -5.65 8.30
N ARG A 40 2.98 -5.92 7.79
CA ARG A 40 2.59 -7.24 7.27
C ARG A 40 2.93 -7.25 5.78
N ALA A 41 4.22 -7.31 5.48
CA ALA A 41 4.66 -7.64 4.13
C ALA A 41 5.03 -9.14 4.08
N SER A 42 4.56 -9.77 3.00
CA SER A 42 4.82 -11.14 2.54
C SER A 42 4.14 -12.28 3.31
N ARG A 43 2.98 -12.70 2.79
CA ARG A 43 2.70 -14.13 2.67
C ARG A 43 2.99 -14.51 1.23
N ASP A 44 4.19 -15.02 1.00
CA ASP A 44 4.47 -15.78 -0.22
C ASP A 44 3.59 -17.02 -0.19
N GLY A 45 2.64 -17.07 -1.11
CA GLY A 45 1.55 -18.04 -1.11
C GLY A 45 1.29 -18.48 -2.54
N THR A 46 2.14 -19.39 -3.02
CA THR A 46 1.81 -20.31 -4.12
C THR A 46 0.56 -21.11 -3.73
N THR A 47 -0.64 -20.53 -3.86
CA THR A 47 -1.90 -21.28 -3.80
C THR A 47 -2.93 -20.66 -4.73
N ARG A 48 -3.46 -21.56 -5.57
CA ARG A 48 -4.44 -21.42 -6.64
C ARG A 48 -5.61 -20.50 -6.28
N ALA A 49 -6.02 -19.68 -7.25
CA ALA A 49 -6.96 -18.56 -7.16
C ALA A 49 -8.43 -18.87 -6.73
N THR A 50 -8.74 -20.03 -6.17
CA THR A 50 -10.13 -20.42 -5.84
C THR A 50 -10.53 -20.24 -4.38
N ASP A 51 -9.57 -20.04 -3.47
CA ASP A 51 -9.84 -20.04 -2.01
C ASP A 51 -9.67 -18.66 -1.34
N ARG A 52 -9.32 -17.60 -2.11
CA ARG A 52 -8.90 -16.31 -1.55
C ARG A 52 -10.01 -15.29 -1.29
N ASP A 53 -11.20 -15.44 -1.88
CA ASP A 53 -12.32 -14.51 -1.63
C ASP A 53 -12.85 -14.59 -0.19
N ALA A 54 -12.65 -15.73 0.49
CA ALA A 54 -13.09 -15.93 1.87
C ALA A 54 -12.17 -15.28 2.93
N ASP A 55 -10.91 -15.02 2.60
CA ASP A 55 -9.93 -14.44 3.53
C ASP A 55 -9.83 -12.90 3.43
N LEU A 56 -10.37 -12.31 2.36
CA LEU A 56 -10.37 -10.85 2.16
C LEU A 56 -11.33 -10.13 3.12
N GLU A 57 -12.46 -10.74 3.48
CA GLU A 57 -13.36 -10.22 4.52
C GLU A 57 -12.74 -10.29 5.93
N GLY A 58 -11.65 -11.07 6.11
CA GLY A 58 -10.95 -11.28 7.38
C GLY A 58 -9.62 -10.54 7.53
N ALA A 59 -9.19 -9.74 6.54
CA ALA A 59 -7.85 -9.12 6.55
C ALA A 59 -7.65 -8.09 7.67
N GLY A 60 -8.73 -7.62 8.33
CA GLY A 60 -8.64 -6.73 9.49
C GLY A 60 -7.92 -5.42 9.17
N LEU A 61 -8.13 -4.88 7.96
CA LEU A 61 -7.56 -3.60 7.53
C LEU A 61 -7.99 -2.50 8.50
N ALA A 62 -7.05 -1.67 8.92
CA ALA A 62 -7.36 -0.50 9.74
C ALA A 62 -8.08 0.57 8.90
N GLU A 63 -8.69 1.53 9.59
CA GLU A 63 -9.30 2.69 8.91
C GLU A 63 -8.24 3.45 8.10
N GLY A 64 -8.51 3.61 6.81
CA GLY A 64 -7.60 4.26 5.87
C GLY A 64 -6.52 3.33 5.28
N GLU A 65 -6.57 2.02 5.56
CA GLU A 65 -5.77 1.03 4.85
C GLU A 65 -6.54 0.40 3.69
N ALA A 66 -5.81 -0.01 2.65
CA ALA A 66 -6.32 -0.77 1.52
C ALA A 66 -5.35 -1.90 1.18
N LEU A 67 -5.88 -2.95 0.54
CA LEU A 67 -5.07 -4.00 -0.05
C LEU A 67 -4.81 -3.67 -1.52
N PHE A 68 -3.53 -3.54 -1.89
CA PHE A 68 -3.09 -3.40 -3.27
C PHE A 68 -2.50 -4.73 -3.75
N GLU A 69 -3.03 -5.28 -4.83
CA GLU A 69 -2.63 -6.58 -5.36
C GLU A 69 -2.01 -6.42 -6.76
N VAL A 70 -0.88 -7.12 -6.98
CA VAL A 70 -0.22 -7.25 -8.28
C VAL A 70 -0.16 -8.73 -8.64
N THR A 71 -0.66 -9.08 -9.82
CA THR A 71 -0.53 -10.45 -10.34
C THR A 71 0.36 -10.45 -11.59
N LEU A 72 1.45 -11.20 -11.51
CA LEU A 72 2.40 -11.46 -12.57
C LEU A 72 2.03 -12.80 -13.22
N ALA A 73 1.36 -12.75 -14.37
CA ALA A 73 0.92 -13.96 -15.07
C ALA A 73 2.10 -14.64 -15.77
N GLY A 74 2.67 -14.01 -16.79
CA GLY A 74 3.75 -14.56 -17.60
C GLY A 74 4.26 -13.55 -18.61
N ALA A 75 5.23 -13.96 -19.42
CA ALA A 75 5.79 -13.15 -20.49
C ALA A 75 5.81 -13.90 -21.83
N SER A 76 5.97 -13.16 -22.92
CA SER A 76 6.29 -13.71 -24.24
C SER A 76 7.60 -13.08 -24.69
N LEU A 77 8.61 -13.94 -24.89
CA LEU A 77 9.98 -13.56 -25.20
C LEU A 77 10.29 -13.90 -26.65
N GLU A 78 11.02 -13.02 -27.31
CA GLU A 78 11.52 -13.27 -28.66
C GLU A 78 12.95 -13.81 -28.57
N GLY A 79 13.11 -15.12 -28.80
CA GLY A 79 14.42 -15.79 -28.68
C GLY A 79 15.50 -15.20 -29.58
N ALA A 80 15.13 -14.72 -30.77
CA ALA A 80 16.05 -14.03 -31.68
C ALA A 80 16.60 -12.72 -31.09
N ALA A 81 15.80 -11.99 -30.30
CA ALA A 81 16.23 -10.77 -29.63
C ALA A 81 17.13 -11.05 -28.41
N LEU A 82 16.92 -12.20 -27.76
CA LEU A 82 17.71 -12.65 -26.61
C LEU A 82 18.98 -13.41 -27.01
N GLY A 83 19.04 -13.91 -28.25
CA GLY A 83 20.12 -14.79 -28.71
C GLY A 83 20.13 -16.16 -28.02
N GLU A 84 19.03 -16.53 -27.38
CA GLU A 84 18.89 -17.75 -26.57
C GLU A 84 17.54 -18.41 -26.90
N GLU A 85 17.55 -19.71 -27.18
CA GLU A 85 16.34 -20.46 -27.53
C GLU A 85 15.53 -20.86 -26.29
N ASP A 86 16.18 -20.96 -25.13
CA ASP A 86 15.57 -21.36 -23.86
C ASP A 86 16.05 -20.47 -22.69
N PRO A 87 15.68 -19.18 -22.68
CA PRO A 87 16.16 -18.24 -21.67
C PRO A 87 15.59 -18.56 -20.30
N SER A 88 16.41 -18.42 -19.26
CA SER A 88 15.97 -18.50 -17.87
C SER A 88 15.76 -17.09 -17.32
N THR A 89 14.54 -16.78 -16.92
CA THR A 89 14.12 -15.42 -16.54
C THR A 89 13.43 -15.42 -15.18
N PHE A 90 13.54 -14.29 -14.50
CA PHE A 90 12.75 -13.94 -13.33
C PHE A 90 12.42 -12.44 -13.45
N LEU A 91 11.37 -11.99 -12.77
CA LEU A 91 11.00 -10.60 -12.70
C LEU A 91 11.25 -10.07 -11.30
N THR A 92 11.65 -8.81 -11.20
CA THR A 92 11.66 -8.05 -9.95
C THR A 92 10.65 -6.92 -9.97
N LEU A 93 10.06 -6.63 -8.81
CA LEU A 93 9.01 -5.65 -8.64
C LEU A 93 9.36 -4.71 -7.47
N ASP A 94 9.49 -3.43 -7.79
CA ASP A 94 9.67 -2.36 -6.80
C ASP A 94 8.40 -1.53 -6.69
N PHE A 95 7.82 -1.50 -5.48
CA PHE A 95 6.56 -0.81 -5.23
C PHE A 95 6.59 0.02 -3.95
N PHE A 96 6.39 1.33 -4.11
CA PHE A 96 6.24 2.30 -3.04
C PHE A 96 7.34 2.19 -1.96
N GLU A 97 6.97 2.10 -0.68
CA GLU A 97 7.87 1.95 0.47
C GLU A 97 8.11 0.48 0.86
N HIS A 98 7.69 -0.47 0.02
CA HIS A 98 7.85 -1.89 0.31
C HIS A 98 9.17 -2.45 -0.24
N ASP A 99 9.60 -3.57 0.35
CA ASP A 99 10.76 -4.31 -0.13
C ASP A 99 10.51 -4.89 -1.54
N THR A 100 11.56 -4.86 -2.36
CA THR A 100 11.60 -5.50 -3.68
C THR A 100 11.16 -6.96 -3.59
N GLN A 101 10.26 -7.36 -4.48
CA GLN A 101 9.85 -8.76 -4.64
C GLN A 101 10.44 -9.34 -5.91
N ALA A 102 10.61 -10.66 -5.95
CA ALA A 102 11.12 -11.36 -7.12
C ALA A 102 10.31 -12.63 -7.39
N THR A 103 10.07 -12.96 -8.67
CA THR A 103 9.49 -14.24 -9.05
C THR A 103 10.55 -15.34 -8.94
N PRO A 104 10.13 -16.62 -8.86
CA PRO A 104 11.00 -17.74 -9.16
C PRO A 104 11.60 -17.62 -10.57
N VAL A 105 12.73 -18.29 -10.80
CA VAL A 105 13.32 -18.42 -12.13
C VAL A 105 12.56 -19.45 -12.94
N VAL A 106 12.14 -19.07 -14.14
CA VAL A 106 11.41 -19.90 -15.10
C VAL A 106 12.12 -19.89 -16.44
N THR A 107 12.20 -21.06 -17.07
CA THR A 107 12.90 -21.26 -18.34
C THR A 107 11.89 -21.36 -19.50
N GLY A 108 12.24 -20.77 -20.64
CA GLY A 108 11.47 -20.85 -21.88
C GLY A 108 11.11 -19.48 -22.47
N LEU A 109 10.66 -19.50 -23.73
CA LEU A 109 10.23 -18.28 -24.44
C LEU A 109 8.84 -17.78 -24.04
N ALA A 110 8.09 -18.56 -23.26
CA ALA A 110 6.79 -18.19 -22.72
C ALA A 110 6.69 -18.57 -21.24
N PRO A 111 7.49 -17.93 -20.35
CA PRO A 111 7.50 -18.27 -18.94
C PRO A 111 6.16 -17.90 -18.29
N SER A 112 5.61 -18.82 -17.49
CA SER A 112 4.47 -18.58 -16.60
C SER A 112 5.01 -18.36 -15.20
N TYR A 113 4.86 -17.15 -14.65
CA TYR A 113 5.29 -16.82 -13.30
C TYR A 113 4.20 -17.11 -12.28
N ASP A 114 2.92 -16.89 -12.65
CA ASP A 114 1.72 -17.14 -11.85
C ASP A 114 1.85 -16.68 -10.39
N MET A 115 2.49 -15.53 -10.17
CA MET A 115 2.77 -14.98 -8.85
C MET A 115 1.81 -13.85 -8.54
N THR A 116 1.19 -13.90 -7.36
CA THR A 116 0.40 -12.78 -6.83
C THR A 116 1.07 -12.20 -5.59
N ILE A 117 1.26 -10.89 -5.57
CA ILE A 117 1.85 -10.14 -4.46
C ILE A 117 0.79 -9.19 -3.92
N GLN A 118 0.66 -9.15 -2.59
CA GLN A 118 -0.30 -8.30 -1.89
C GLN A 118 0.41 -7.36 -0.91
N TYR A 119 0.04 -6.08 -0.97
CA TYR A 119 0.56 -5.02 -0.13
C TYR A 119 -0.58 -4.36 0.65
N VAL A 120 -0.44 -4.28 1.98
CA VAL A 120 -1.31 -3.41 2.77
C VAL A 120 -0.73 -2.00 2.70
N VAL A 121 -1.49 -1.07 2.14
CA VAL A 121 -1.08 0.32 1.95
C VAL A 121 -2.00 1.24 2.74
N LYS A 122 -1.43 2.32 3.27
CA LYS A 122 -2.22 3.40 3.85
C LYS A 122 -2.59 4.38 2.74
N VAL A 123 -3.89 4.61 2.56
CA VAL A 123 -4.42 5.51 1.52
C VAL A 123 -4.36 6.95 2.02
N ASP A 124 -3.15 7.50 2.06
CA ASP A 124 -2.91 8.90 2.37
C ASP A 124 -2.38 9.70 1.17
N ALA A 125 -2.10 10.98 1.38
CA ALA A 125 -1.68 11.88 0.31
C ALA A 125 -0.39 11.43 -0.39
N PHE A 126 0.53 10.75 0.31
CA PHE A 126 1.78 10.28 -0.29
C PHE A 126 1.54 9.08 -1.20
N PHE A 127 0.71 8.13 -0.74
CA PHE A 127 0.33 7.00 -1.58
C PHE A 127 -0.42 7.45 -2.83
N LEU A 128 -1.36 8.40 -2.70
CA LEU A 128 -2.10 8.94 -3.84
C LEU A 128 -1.19 9.69 -4.81
N ASP A 129 -0.25 10.50 -4.32
CA ASP A 129 0.74 11.18 -5.16
C ASP A 129 1.65 10.18 -5.89
N TYR A 130 2.11 9.12 -5.21
CA TYR A 130 2.89 8.05 -5.82
C TYR A 130 2.11 7.39 -6.97
N MET A 131 0.83 7.03 -6.74
CA MET A 131 -0.02 6.42 -7.77
C MET A 131 -0.29 7.35 -8.96
N CYS A 132 -0.29 8.67 -8.76
CA CYS A 132 -0.51 9.64 -9.82
C CYS A 132 0.77 10.00 -10.60
N THR A 133 1.94 9.94 -9.95
CA THR A 133 3.20 10.47 -10.52
C THR A 133 4.19 9.38 -10.91
N GLN A 134 4.12 8.20 -10.31
CA GLN A 134 5.05 7.10 -10.54
C GLN A 134 4.42 5.98 -11.36
N ALA A 135 5.28 5.22 -12.02
CA ALA A 135 4.92 3.98 -12.69
C ALA A 135 5.53 2.79 -11.92
N LEU A 136 4.78 1.70 -11.85
CA LEU A 136 5.27 0.44 -11.32
C LEU A 136 6.38 -0.10 -12.23
N ARG A 137 7.54 -0.37 -11.67
CA ARG A 137 8.69 -0.90 -12.41
C ARG A 137 8.73 -2.41 -12.27
N ILE A 138 8.85 -3.07 -13.42
CA ILE A 138 9.09 -4.50 -13.55
C ILE A 138 10.36 -4.63 -14.35
N GLU A 139 11.36 -5.31 -13.79
CA GLU A 139 12.66 -5.57 -14.41
C GLU A 139 12.91 -7.06 -14.58
#